data_AF-A0A3C1MYI5-F1
#
_entry.id   AF-A0A3C1MYI5-F1
#
_cell.length_a   1.000
_cell.length_b   1.000
_cell.length_c   1.000
_cell.angle_alpha   90.00
_cell.angle_beta   90.00
_cell.angle_gamma   90.00
#
_symmetry.space_group_name_H-M   'P 1'
#
loop_
_entity.id
_entity.type
_entity.pdbx_description
1 polymer ?
#
loop_
_entity_poly.entity_id
_entity_poly.type
_entity_poly.pdbx_seq_one_letter_code
_entity_poly.pdbx_strand_id
1 'polypeptide(L)'
;MSSLDLGLIGNCTLGVLIDERAEMVWGCLPRFDGDPFFCSLLRERRDTDDFGFFAIDVIDFARAEQQYLENTAVLVTRLYDQHGGCIEVTDFAPRFHQHGRIFRPMMLMRKMKRLAGSPRITLRLRPSCSYGSQRPGVTWGSNHVRYVTPDLAVRLTTDASITAVLQETTFFLEDNLTFLFGPDETVPNAVDKLGQHFLEETTHYWRQWVSTLSIPFEWQDAVIRAAITLKLNTYEDTGAIIAAMTTSVPEAPNSMRNWDYRYCWLRDSYFVVNALNRLGETHAMERYIAYIVNVAAAATNGLQPVYGIDERARLEEREVPELPGYRLMGPVRVGNDAYDQRQN
;
A
#
# COMPACT_ATOMS: atom_id res chain seq x y z
N MET A 1 10.34 -3.29 18.07
CA MET A 1 10.96 -3.92 16.88
C MET A 1 9.88 -4.02 15.82
N SER A 2 10.22 -3.77 14.57
CA SER A 2 9.28 -3.86 13.44
C SER A 2 8.59 -5.24 13.38
N SER A 3 7.25 -5.28 13.29
CA SER A 3 6.45 -6.51 13.14
C SER A 3 6.05 -6.72 11.68
N LEU A 4 5.70 -7.95 11.29
CA LEU A 4 5.03 -8.25 10.01
C LEU A 4 3.50 -8.35 10.17
N ASP A 5 2.98 -8.12 11.37
CA ASP A 5 1.55 -7.90 11.60
C ASP A 5 1.19 -6.51 11.08
N LEU A 6 0.80 -6.45 9.80
CA LEU A 6 0.59 -5.22 9.05
C LEU A 6 -0.77 -5.26 8.37
N GLY A 7 -1.51 -4.16 8.43
CA GLY A 7 -2.71 -3.93 7.64
C GLY A 7 -2.36 -3.58 6.20
N LEU A 8 -2.90 -4.33 5.24
CA LEU A 8 -2.87 -4.02 3.82
C LEU A 8 -4.08 -3.19 3.40
N ILE A 9 -3.83 -2.06 2.74
CA ILE A 9 -4.82 -1.30 1.94
C ILE A 9 -4.38 -1.25 0.48
N GLY A 10 -5.31 -1.05 -0.45
CA GLY A 10 -5.00 -0.93 -1.87
C GLY A 10 -6.24 -0.87 -2.75
N ASN A 11 -6.02 -0.75 -4.06
CA ASN A 11 -7.12 -0.63 -5.04
C ASN A 11 -6.88 -1.38 -6.35
N CYS A 12 -5.95 -2.34 -6.35
CA CYS A 12 -5.53 -3.12 -7.53
C CYS A 12 -4.71 -2.32 -8.57
N THR A 13 -4.30 -1.10 -8.22
CA THR A 13 -3.27 -0.31 -8.93
C THR A 13 -2.03 -0.19 -8.06
N LEU A 14 -2.23 0.08 -6.77
CA LEU A 14 -1.19 0.14 -5.74
C LEU A 14 -1.65 -0.57 -4.45
N GLY A 15 -0.71 -0.78 -3.54
CA GLY A 15 -0.95 -1.28 -2.19
C GLY A 15 0.04 -0.69 -1.19
N VAL A 16 -0.40 -0.57 0.06
CA VAL A 16 0.40 -0.03 1.17
C VAL A 16 0.19 -0.91 2.40
N LEU A 17 1.30 -1.18 3.10
CA LEU A 17 1.29 -1.85 4.39
C LEU A 17 1.42 -0.84 5.52
N ILE A 18 0.58 -1.01 6.53
CA ILE A 18 0.41 -0.10 7.66
C ILE A 18 0.62 -0.88 8.95
N ASP A 19 1.45 -0.38 9.86
CA ASP A 19 1.69 -1.03 11.14
C ASP A 19 0.59 -0.74 12.18
N GLU A 20 0.70 -1.35 13.37
CA GLU A 20 -0.24 -1.17 14.48
C GLU A 20 -0.35 0.29 14.97
N ARG A 21 0.61 1.15 14.63
CA ARG A 21 0.64 2.58 15.02
C ARG A 21 0.17 3.50 13.90
N ALA A 22 -0.44 2.94 12.86
CA ALA A 22 -0.84 3.65 11.66
C ALA A 22 0.34 4.30 10.89
N GLU A 23 1.56 3.77 11.00
CA GLU A 23 2.65 4.16 10.09
C GLU A 23 2.49 3.43 8.77
N MET A 24 2.50 4.16 7.64
CA MET A 24 2.65 3.55 6.32
C MET A 24 4.13 3.14 6.15
N VAL A 25 4.42 1.86 6.34
CA VAL A 25 5.80 1.33 6.41
C VAL A 25 6.32 0.80 5.07
N TRP A 26 5.42 0.47 4.16
CA TRP A 26 5.75 -0.02 2.83
C TRP A 26 4.72 0.41 1.80
N GLY A 27 5.16 0.91 0.64
CA GLY A 27 4.27 1.28 -0.44
C GLY A 27 5.04 1.79 -1.66
N CYS A 28 4.74 1.24 -2.83
CA CYS A 28 5.40 1.55 -4.08
C CYS A 28 4.49 2.38 -4.99
N LEU A 29 5.06 3.39 -5.65
CA LEU A 29 4.35 4.22 -6.62
C LEU A 29 5.09 4.23 -7.97
N PRO A 30 4.37 4.36 -9.10
CA PRO A 30 2.91 4.47 -9.19
C PRO A 30 2.15 3.14 -9.09
N ARG A 31 2.87 2.01 -9.08
CA ARG A 31 2.35 0.63 -9.13
C ARG A 31 3.20 -0.30 -8.24
N PHE A 32 2.78 -1.55 -8.07
CA PHE A 32 3.39 -2.50 -7.12
C PHE A 32 4.91 -2.67 -7.27
N ASP A 33 5.42 -2.79 -8.50
CA ASP A 33 6.84 -2.98 -8.78
C ASP A 33 7.63 -1.67 -8.96
N GLY A 34 7.00 -0.54 -8.64
CA GLY A 34 7.59 0.79 -8.69
C GLY A 34 8.57 1.07 -7.55
N ASP A 35 9.01 2.32 -7.48
CA ASP A 35 9.93 2.79 -6.45
C ASP A 35 9.19 2.83 -5.08
N PRO A 36 9.79 2.30 -3.99
CA PRO A 36 9.16 2.36 -2.68
C PRO A 36 9.23 3.78 -2.12
N PHE A 37 8.10 4.48 -2.16
CA PHE A 37 7.93 5.79 -1.50
C PHE A 37 7.87 5.62 0.02
N PHE A 38 7.37 4.48 0.48
CA PHE A 38 7.50 4.04 1.86
C PHE A 38 8.32 2.75 1.91
N CYS A 39 9.36 2.75 2.74
CA CYS A 39 10.32 1.66 2.89
C CYS A 39 10.84 1.50 4.33
N SER A 40 10.20 2.12 5.35
CA SER A 40 10.62 1.97 6.76
C SER A 40 10.50 0.53 7.26
N LEU A 41 9.75 -0.34 6.58
CA LEU A 41 9.77 -1.78 6.83
C LEU A 41 11.17 -2.39 6.64
N LEU A 42 11.94 -1.90 5.66
CA LEU A 42 13.31 -2.36 5.38
C LEU A 42 14.39 -1.46 5.99
N ARG A 43 13.98 -0.40 6.70
CA ARG A 43 14.84 0.54 7.42
C ARG A 43 14.10 1.01 8.68
N GLU A 44 14.33 0.32 9.80
CA GLU A 44 13.70 0.71 11.06
C GLU A 44 14.00 2.16 11.41
N ARG A 45 12.97 2.89 11.82
CA ARG A 45 13.08 4.27 12.31
C ARG A 45 13.85 4.28 13.64
N ARG A 46 15.11 4.69 13.61
CA ARG A 46 16.02 4.80 14.75
C ARG A 46 16.43 6.24 15.03
N ASP A 47 16.54 7.07 13.98
CA ASP A 47 17.08 8.41 14.05
C ASP A 47 16.09 9.48 13.58
N THR A 48 16.35 10.72 13.96
CA THR A 48 15.56 11.89 13.54
C THR A 48 15.65 12.18 12.05
N ASP A 49 16.59 11.55 11.32
CA ASP A 49 16.82 11.75 9.90
C ASP A 49 16.30 10.59 9.03
N ASP A 50 15.60 9.63 9.60
CA ASP A 50 14.97 8.57 8.83
C ASP A 50 13.84 9.08 7.92
N PHE A 51 13.61 8.35 6.83
CA PHE A 51 12.60 8.62 5.81
C PHE A 51 12.16 7.30 5.15
N GLY A 52 11.20 7.39 4.25
CA GLY A 52 10.46 6.26 3.68
C GLY A 52 9.21 5.90 4.48
N PHE A 53 8.47 6.85 5.03
CA PHE A 53 7.25 6.56 5.80
C PHE A 53 6.24 7.72 5.83
N PHE A 54 5.01 7.39 6.24
CA PHE A 54 4.01 8.37 6.69
C PHE A 54 3.48 7.97 8.08
N ALA A 55 3.87 8.71 9.11
CA ALA A 55 3.54 8.43 10.51
C ALA A 55 2.73 9.56 11.16
N ILE A 56 1.98 9.18 12.20
CA ILE A 56 1.30 10.09 13.13
C ILE A 56 1.81 9.76 14.53
N ASP A 57 2.69 10.60 15.05
CA ASP A 57 3.21 10.41 16.40
C ASP A 57 2.24 11.05 17.41
N VAL A 58 1.55 10.22 18.20
CA VAL A 58 0.75 10.67 19.35
C VAL A 58 1.68 10.89 20.54
N ILE A 59 1.64 12.09 21.12
CA ILE A 59 2.41 12.41 22.32
C ILE A 59 1.84 11.63 23.51
N ASP A 60 2.72 11.11 24.36
CA ASP A 60 2.37 10.25 25.50
C ASP A 60 1.55 9.03 25.07
N PHE A 61 1.88 8.44 23.91
CA PHE A 61 1.25 7.22 23.40
C PHE A 61 1.19 6.12 24.48
N ALA A 62 0.01 5.51 24.60
CA ALA A 62 -0.27 4.43 25.55
C ALA A 62 -0.51 3.10 24.86
N ARG A 63 -1.39 3.07 23.85
CA ARG A 63 -1.81 1.84 23.16
C ARG A 63 -2.47 2.13 21.82
N ALA A 64 -2.59 1.09 20.99
CA ALA A 64 -3.30 1.13 19.72
C ALA A 64 -4.29 -0.03 19.59
N GLU A 65 -5.32 0.16 18.79
CA GLU A 65 -6.25 -0.87 18.33
C GLU A 65 -6.40 -0.73 16.81
N GLN A 66 -6.30 -1.83 16.07
CA GLN A 66 -6.41 -1.80 14.62
C GLN A 66 -7.40 -2.86 14.14
N GLN A 67 -8.27 -2.48 13.20
CA GLN A 67 -9.23 -3.37 12.58
C GLN A 67 -9.58 -2.88 11.18
N TYR A 68 -10.00 -3.81 10.31
CA TYR A 68 -10.65 -3.42 9.07
C TYR A 68 -12.11 -3.02 9.34
N LEU A 69 -12.60 -2.03 8.61
CA LEU A 69 -14.04 -1.84 8.51
C LEU A 69 -14.64 -3.09 7.86
N GLU A 70 -15.70 -3.62 8.47
CA GLU A 70 -16.31 -4.90 8.11
C GLU A 70 -16.54 -5.04 6.60
N ASN A 71 -16.06 -6.17 6.04
CA ASN A 71 -16.18 -6.53 4.63
C ASN A 71 -15.55 -5.51 3.66
N THR A 72 -14.44 -4.88 4.07
CA THR A 72 -13.71 -3.92 3.23
C THR A 72 -12.18 -4.04 3.28
N ALA A 73 -11.51 -3.31 2.39
CA ALA A 73 -10.08 -3.01 2.48
C ALA A 73 -9.79 -1.63 3.11
N VAL A 74 -10.70 -1.12 3.95
CA VAL A 74 -10.52 0.14 4.70
C VAL A 74 -10.01 -0.21 6.08
N LEU A 75 -8.85 0.33 6.46
CA LEU A 75 -8.21 0.06 7.74
C LEU A 75 -8.50 1.20 8.72
N VAL A 76 -8.90 0.86 9.94
CA VAL A 76 -9.15 1.81 11.03
C VAL A 76 -8.21 1.50 12.17
N THR A 77 -7.39 2.49 12.54
CA THR A 77 -6.47 2.41 13.68
C THR A 77 -6.84 3.47 14.70
N ARG A 78 -7.07 3.06 15.95
CA ARG A 78 -7.28 3.97 17.08
C ARG A 78 -6.01 4.06 17.91
N LEU A 79 -5.55 5.28 18.14
CA LEU A 79 -4.35 5.57 18.92
C LEU A 79 -4.76 6.31 20.18
N TYR A 80 -4.28 5.84 21.33
CA TYR A 80 -4.62 6.37 22.65
C TYR A 80 -3.38 6.95 23.32
N ASP A 81 -3.54 8.10 23.96
CA ASP A 81 -2.52 8.65 24.87
C ASP A 81 -2.77 8.25 26.33
N GLN A 82 -1.81 8.55 27.20
CA GLN A 82 -1.86 8.27 28.64
C GLN A 82 -2.83 9.18 29.41
N HIS A 83 -3.36 10.23 28.78
CA HIS A 83 -4.18 11.28 29.37
C HIS A 83 -5.67 11.18 28.98
N GLY A 84 -6.07 10.10 28.30
CA GLY A 84 -7.45 9.85 27.88
C GLY A 84 -7.81 10.46 26.53
N GLY A 85 -6.84 11.01 25.79
CA GLY A 85 -6.97 11.39 24.40
C GLY A 85 -7.00 10.18 23.48
N CYS A 86 -7.81 10.27 22.42
CA CYS A 86 -7.96 9.22 21.44
C CYS A 86 -8.18 9.82 20.05
N ILE A 87 -7.44 9.31 19.07
CA ILE A 87 -7.62 9.61 17.65
C ILE A 87 -7.93 8.33 16.87
N GLU A 88 -8.75 8.46 15.83
CA GLU A 88 -9.04 7.41 14.87
C GLU A 88 -8.45 7.80 13.52
N VAL A 89 -7.65 6.92 12.95
CA VAL A 89 -7.02 7.03 11.63
C VAL A 89 -7.70 6.02 10.71
N THR A 90 -8.31 6.50 9.63
CA THR A 90 -8.94 5.67 8.59
C THR A 90 -8.12 5.77 7.31
N ASP A 91 -7.54 4.64 6.90
CA ASP A 91 -6.67 4.51 5.75
C ASP A 91 -7.32 3.66 4.65
N PHE A 92 -7.29 4.13 3.41
CA PHE A 92 -7.81 3.40 2.25
C PHE A 92 -7.21 3.92 0.93
N ALA A 93 -7.31 3.11 -0.12
CA ALA A 93 -7.07 3.56 -1.49
C ALA A 93 -8.41 3.60 -2.25
N PRO A 94 -8.77 4.71 -2.91
CA PRO A 94 -10.06 4.83 -3.58
C PRO A 94 -10.29 3.75 -4.63
N ARG A 95 -11.44 3.07 -4.54
CA ARG A 95 -11.90 2.06 -5.50
C ARG A 95 -13.42 2.02 -5.56
N PHE A 96 -14.01 2.47 -6.67
CA PHE A 96 -15.47 2.43 -6.87
C PHE A 96 -15.84 2.66 -8.33
N HIS A 97 -17.11 2.51 -8.70
CA HIS A 97 -17.58 2.84 -10.04
C HIS A 97 -17.81 4.35 -10.19
N GLN A 98 -17.19 4.98 -11.18
CA GLN A 98 -17.40 6.38 -11.49
C GLN A 98 -17.43 6.58 -13.00
N HIS A 99 -18.46 7.27 -13.49
CA HIS A 99 -18.60 7.62 -14.91
C HIS A 99 -18.49 6.40 -15.86
N GLY A 100 -19.10 5.28 -15.49
CA GLY A 100 -19.15 4.06 -16.31
C GLY A 100 -17.90 3.18 -16.28
N ARG A 101 -16.90 3.51 -15.45
CA ARG A 101 -15.67 2.72 -15.29
C ARG A 101 -15.31 2.53 -13.82
N ILE A 102 -14.42 1.58 -13.55
CA ILE A 102 -13.79 1.47 -12.22
C ILE A 102 -12.81 2.63 -12.04
N PHE A 103 -13.04 3.46 -11.04
CA PHE A 103 -12.13 4.48 -10.55
C PHE A 103 -11.19 3.84 -9.51
N ARG A 104 -9.90 3.73 -9.86
CA ARG A 104 -8.83 3.14 -9.02
C ARG A 104 -7.49 3.90 -9.22
N PRO A 105 -7.46 5.21 -8.92
CA PRO A 105 -6.30 6.05 -9.18
C PRO A 105 -5.07 5.62 -8.38
N MET A 106 -3.89 6.10 -8.77
CA MET A 106 -2.68 6.04 -7.93
C MET A 106 -2.85 7.02 -6.75
N MET A 107 -3.66 6.68 -5.76
CA MET A 107 -4.06 7.58 -4.68
C MET A 107 -4.27 6.83 -3.36
N LEU A 108 -3.83 7.45 -2.29
CA LEU A 108 -4.03 7.04 -0.91
C LEU A 108 -4.80 8.12 -0.17
N MET A 109 -5.73 7.68 0.67
CA MET A 109 -6.55 8.54 1.51
C MET A 109 -6.31 8.15 2.96
N ARG A 110 -5.99 9.15 3.78
CA ARG A 110 -5.91 9.04 5.23
C ARG A 110 -6.82 10.08 5.85
N LYS A 111 -7.74 9.66 6.69
CA LYS A 111 -8.59 10.56 7.50
C LYS A 111 -8.25 10.39 8.96
N MET A 112 -8.14 11.49 9.68
CA MET A 112 -7.91 11.53 11.11
C MET A 112 -9.07 12.23 11.79
N LYS A 113 -9.57 11.62 12.86
CA LYS A 113 -10.65 12.17 13.67
C LYS A 113 -10.30 12.08 15.14
N ARG A 114 -10.50 13.16 15.88
CA ARG A 114 -10.46 13.13 17.34
C ARG A 114 -11.71 12.43 17.86
N LEU A 115 -11.53 11.42 18.73
CA LEU A 115 -12.62 10.72 19.40
C LEU A 115 -12.80 11.17 20.85
N ALA A 116 -11.72 11.47 21.56
CA ALA A 116 -11.77 11.90 22.97
C ALA A 116 -10.56 12.77 23.35
N GLY A 117 -10.71 13.54 24.43
CA GLY A 117 -9.65 14.34 25.04
C GLY A 117 -9.12 15.46 24.15
N SER A 118 -7.87 15.85 24.38
CA SER A 118 -7.13 16.85 23.59
C SER A 118 -5.78 16.27 23.18
N PRO A 119 -5.78 15.28 22.26
CA PRO A 119 -4.56 14.58 21.87
C PRO A 119 -3.60 15.54 21.16
N ARG A 120 -2.33 15.47 21.53
CA ARG A 120 -1.25 16.17 20.83
C ARG A 120 -0.59 15.23 19.85
N ILE A 121 -0.39 15.70 18.62
CA ILE A 121 0.16 14.88 17.54
C ILE A 121 1.27 15.60 16.81
N THR A 122 2.14 14.82 16.16
CA THR A 122 3.10 15.30 15.17
C THR A 122 2.90 14.53 13.87
N LEU A 123 2.72 15.25 12.77
CA LEU A 123 2.57 14.66 11.44
C LEU A 123 3.96 14.51 10.80
N ARG A 124 4.29 13.31 10.30
CA ARG A 124 5.57 13.07 9.62
C ARG A 124 5.34 12.35 8.31
N LEU A 125 5.37 13.10 7.20
CA LEU A 125 5.36 12.54 5.85
C LEU A 125 6.73 12.75 5.20
N ARG A 126 7.53 11.68 5.20
CA ARG A 126 8.89 11.66 4.69
C ARG A 126 9.04 10.55 3.66
N PRO A 127 8.52 10.69 2.44
CA PRO A 127 8.70 9.67 1.42
C PRO A 127 10.18 9.53 1.02
N SER A 128 10.53 8.36 0.51
CA SER A 128 11.81 8.08 -0.16
C SER A 128 11.68 8.18 -1.68
N CYS A 129 12.83 8.28 -2.35
CA CYS A 129 12.93 7.87 -3.74
C CYS A 129 14.25 7.17 -4.05
N SER A 130 14.34 6.60 -5.26
CA SER A 130 15.49 5.85 -5.75
C SER A 130 15.88 4.72 -4.78
N TYR A 131 14.89 3.90 -4.44
CA TYR A 131 15.00 2.76 -3.53
C TYR A 131 15.54 3.11 -2.13
N GLY A 132 15.11 4.25 -1.59
CA GLY A 132 15.49 4.66 -0.23
C GLY A 132 16.86 5.33 -0.14
N SER A 133 17.53 5.60 -1.26
CA SER A 133 18.83 6.30 -1.27
C SER A 133 18.71 7.79 -0.95
N GLN A 134 17.61 8.43 -1.32
CA GLN A 134 17.45 9.87 -1.19
C GLN A 134 16.00 10.28 -0.88
N ARG A 135 15.84 11.54 -0.48
CA ARG A 135 14.53 12.17 -0.30
C ARG A 135 14.14 12.92 -1.58
N PRO A 136 12.86 12.94 -1.97
CA PRO A 136 12.39 13.77 -3.07
C PRO A 136 12.57 15.26 -2.78
N GLY A 137 12.70 16.05 -3.85
CA GLY A 137 12.61 17.51 -3.76
C GLY A 137 11.21 17.94 -3.29
N VAL A 138 11.13 18.98 -2.46
CA VAL A 138 9.86 19.42 -1.87
C VAL A 138 9.50 20.82 -2.35
N THR A 139 8.27 20.97 -2.86
CA THR A 139 7.64 22.29 -3.09
C THR A 139 6.26 22.29 -2.42
N TRP A 140 5.69 23.45 -2.14
CA TRP A 140 4.38 23.50 -1.46
C TRP A 140 3.58 24.72 -1.90
N GLY A 141 2.27 24.63 -1.70
CA GLY A 141 1.32 25.72 -1.84
C GLY A 141 0.56 25.99 -0.54
N SER A 142 -0.61 26.60 -0.64
CA SER A 142 -1.43 26.95 0.52
C SER A 142 -2.08 25.75 1.22
N ASN A 143 -2.33 24.66 0.49
CA ASN A 143 -3.08 23.48 0.95
C ASN A 143 -2.48 22.15 0.47
N HIS A 144 -1.25 22.19 -0.05
CA HIS A 144 -0.61 21.01 -0.58
C HIS A 144 0.92 21.05 -0.49
N VAL A 145 1.52 19.87 -0.44
CA VAL A 145 2.97 19.63 -0.55
C VAL A 145 3.20 18.70 -1.74
N ARG A 146 4.20 19.00 -2.56
CA ARG A 146 4.62 18.17 -3.70
C ARG A 146 5.98 17.57 -3.41
N TYR A 147 6.09 16.27 -3.65
CA TYR A 147 7.30 15.49 -3.55
C TYR A 147 7.71 15.10 -4.97
N VAL A 148 8.83 15.66 -5.44
CA VAL A 148 9.33 15.55 -6.80
C VAL A 148 10.51 14.58 -6.82
N THR A 149 10.31 13.44 -7.46
CA THR A 149 11.35 12.44 -7.76
C THR A 149 11.81 12.60 -9.22
N PRO A 150 12.87 11.91 -9.67
CA PRO A 150 13.26 11.93 -11.08
C PRO A 150 12.16 11.49 -12.05
N ASP A 151 11.34 10.49 -11.66
CA ASP A 151 10.40 9.82 -12.56
C ASP A 151 8.93 10.21 -12.29
N LEU A 152 8.63 10.76 -11.12
CA LEU A 152 7.27 11.02 -10.65
C LEU A 152 7.18 12.22 -9.71
N ALA A 153 6.14 13.04 -9.89
CA ALA A 153 5.71 14.02 -8.88
C ALA A 153 4.44 13.51 -8.18
N VAL A 154 4.47 13.50 -6.86
CA VAL A 154 3.35 13.08 -6.00
C VAL A 154 2.94 14.25 -5.13
N ARG A 155 1.63 14.44 -4.94
CA ARG A 155 1.07 15.54 -4.16
C ARG A 155 0.36 15.01 -2.93
N LEU A 156 0.67 15.61 -1.79
CA LEU A 156 -0.18 15.62 -0.62
C LEU A 156 -1.09 16.85 -0.71
N THR A 157 -2.41 16.66 -0.75
CA THR A 157 -3.40 17.72 -0.49
C THR A 157 -4.05 17.47 0.86
N THR A 158 -4.12 18.51 1.70
CA THR A 158 -4.61 18.37 3.08
C THR A 158 -5.23 19.67 3.60
N ASP A 159 -6.13 19.52 4.56
CA ASP A 159 -6.68 20.57 5.42
C ASP A 159 -5.82 20.82 6.68
N ALA A 160 -4.77 20.00 6.90
CA ALA A 160 -3.77 20.26 7.93
C ALA A 160 -2.92 21.49 7.60
N SER A 161 -2.38 22.13 8.64
CA SER A 161 -1.40 23.20 8.47
C SER A 161 -0.19 22.69 7.70
N ILE A 162 0.09 23.30 6.54
CA ILE A 162 1.27 22.98 5.71
C ILE A 162 2.56 23.22 6.49
N THR A 163 2.59 24.25 7.35
CA THR A 163 3.70 24.49 8.27
C THR A 163 3.88 23.33 9.24
N ALA A 164 2.79 22.78 9.80
CA ALA A 164 2.88 21.65 10.72
C ALA A 164 3.37 20.36 10.03
N VAL A 165 3.01 20.15 8.76
CA VAL A 165 3.51 19.01 7.96
C VAL A 165 5.00 19.18 7.64
N LEU A 166 5.42 20.35 7.14
CA LEU A 166 6.80 20.58 6.69
C LEU A 166 7.81 20.72 7.84
N GLN A 167 7.39 21.35 8.93
CA GLN A 167 8.24 21.57 10.10
C GLN A 167 8.05 20.51 11.19
N GLU A 168 7.12 19.57 10.97
CA GLU A 168 6.79 18.49 11.90
C GLU A 168 6.52 19.01 13.32
N THR A 169 5.76 20.11 13.41
CA THR A 169 5.44 20.72 14.71
C THR A 169 4.37 19.91 15.42
N THR A 170 4.51 19.82 16.74
CA THR A 170 3.50 19.20 17.59
C THR A 170 2.35 20.17 17.84
N PHE A 171 1.11 19.75 17.62
CA PHE A 171 -0.08 20.56 17.86
C PHE A 171 -1.22 19.72 18.46
N PHE A 172 -2.24 20.38 19.00
CA PHE A 172 -3.48 19.73 19.44
C PHE A 172 -4.37 19.45 18.24
N LEU A 173 -4.84 18.22 18.09
CA LEU A 173 -5.85 17.90 17.08
C LEU A 173 -7.20 18.43 17.55
N GLU A 174 -7.69 19.51 16.96
CA GLU A 174 -9.01 20.09 17.30
C GLU A 174 -10.13 19.52 16.43
N ASP A 175 -9.90 19.51 15.11
CA ASP A 175 -10.84 19.07 14.07
C ASP A 175 -10.39 17.78 13.39
N ASN A 176 -11.16 17.35 12.38
CA ASN A 176 -10.78 16.25 11.51
C ASN A 176 -9.73 16.74 10.50
N LEU A 177 -8.77 15.86 10.18
CA LEU A 177 -7.81 16.10 9.11
C LEU A 177 -7.98 15.07 8.01
N THR A 178 -7.81 15.47 6.77
CA THR A 178 -7.83 14.62 5.59
C THR A 178 -6.55 14.81 4.79
N PHE A 179 -5.95 13.69 4.38
CA PHE A 179 -4.73 13.64 3.59
C PHE A 179 -5.04 12.83 2.33
N LEU A 180 -4.93 13.49 1.18
CA LEU A 180 -4.96 12.86 -0.13
C LEU A 180 -3.54 12.85 -0.66
N PHE A 181 -2.97 11.67 -0.82
CA PHE A 181 -1.61 11.48 -1.36
C PHE A 181 -1.69 10.73 -2.69
N GLY A 182 -1.34 11.38 -3.79
CA GLY A 182 -1.57 10.81 -5.13
C GLY A 182 -0.93 11.62 -6.26
N PRO A 183 -1.44 11.53 -7.49
CA PRO A 183 -0.84 12.21 -8.64
C PRO A 183 -0.82 13.71 -8.41
N ASP A 184 0.10 14.42 -9.08
CA ASP A 184 0.26 15.87 -8.94
C ASP A 184 -0.86 16.69 -9.62
N GLU A 185 -2.11 16.42 -9.25
CA GLU A 185 -3.33 17.00 -9.79
C GLU A 185 -3.99 17.94 -8.78
N THR A 186 -4.63 19.00 -9.27
CA THR A 186 -5.37 19.94 -8.42
C THR A 186 -6.67 19.32 -7.95
N VAL A 187 -6.93 19.42 -6.64
CA VAL A 187 -8.19 19.03 -6.04
C VAL A 187 -9.08 20.28 -5.99
N PRO A 188 -10.16 20.36 -6.79
CA PRO A 188 -10.95 21.59 -6.90
C PRO A 188 -11.87 21.83 -5.69
N ASN A 189 -12.22 20.77 -4.96
CA ASN A 189 -13.11 20.83 -3.79
C ASN A 189 -12.31 20.78 -2.49
N ALA A 190 -12.97 21.12 -1.37
CA ALA A 190 -12.40 20.89 -0.05
C ALA A 190 -12.08 19.39 0.14
N VAL A 191 -10.86 19.11 0.60
CA VAL A 191 -10.30 17.76 0.64
C VAL A 191 -11.04 16.85 1.62
N ASP A 192 -11.61 17.42 2.68
CA ASP A 192 -12.46 16.74 3.66
C ASP A 192 -13.72 16.13 3.02
N LYS A 193 -14.41 16.92 2.18
CA LYS A 193 -15.62 16.50 1.46
C LYS A 193 -15.30 15.43 0.44
N LEU A 194 -14.21 15.61 -0.32
CA LEU A 194 -13.76 14.62 -1.28
C LEU A 194 -13.40 13.30 -0.58
N GLY A 195 -12.66 13.39 0.53
CA GLY A 195 -12.26 12.22 1.29
C GLY A 195 -13.43 11.50 1.95
N GLN A 196 -14.46 12.23 2.39
CA GLN A 196 -15.71 11.62 2.86
C GLN A 196 -16.42 10.86 1.75
N HIS A 197 -16.62 11.50 0.59
CA HIS A 197 -17.25 10.88 -0.56
C HIS A 197 -16.49 9.61 -1.01
N PHE A 198 -15.16 9.70 -1.14
CA PHE A 198 -14.34 8.55 -1.56
C PHE A 198 -14.36 7.41 -0.54
N LEU A 199 -14.43 7.71 0.76
CA LEU A 199 -14.56 6.69 1.81
C LEU A 199 -15.90 5.95 1.70
N GLU A 200 -17.00 6.69 1.52
CA GLU A 200 -18.35 6.14 1.36
C GLU A 200 -18.44 5.23 0.13
N GLU A 201 -18.01 5.73 -1.02
CA GLU A 201 -18.04 4.98 -2.29
C GLU A 201 -17.12 3.74 -2.24
N THR A 202 -15.92 3.86 -1.67
CA THR A 202 -14.99 2.73 -1.53
C THR A 202 -15.54 1.67 -0.57
N THR A 203 -16.16 2.10 0.53
CA THR A 203 -16.83 1.18 1.48
C THR A 203 -17.99 0.46 0.80
N HIS A 204 -18.81 1.19 0.03
CA HIS A 204 -19.92 0.63 -0.73
C HIS A 204 -19.43 -0.40 -1.75
N TYR A 205 -18.39 -0.06 -2.53
CA TYR A 205 -17.78 -0.95 -3.52
C TYR A 205 -17.36 -2.27 -2.89
N TRP A 206 -16.61 -2.23 -1.78
CA TRP A 206 -16.10 -3.46 -1.17
C TRP A 206 -17.22 -4.34 -0.62
N ARG A 207 -18.19 -3.75 0.09
CA ARG A 207 -19.34 -4.49 0.61
C ARG A 207 -20.18 -5.11 -0.51
N GLN A 208 -20.39 -4.37 -1.59
CA GLN A 208 -21.06 -4.88 -2.78
C GLN A 208 -20.27 -6.04 -3.39
N TRP A 209 -18.95 -5.89 -3.57
CA TRP A 209 -18.10 -6.95 -4.11
C TRP A 209 -18.13 -8.21 -3.24
N VAL A 210 -17.99 -8.07 -1.91
CA VAL A 210 -18.10 -9.20 -0.96
C VAL A 210 -19.47 -9.87 -1.07
N SER A 211 -20.56 -9.10 -1.21
CA SER A 211 -21.91 -9.66 -1.34
C SER A 211 -22.13 -10.49 -2.61
N THR A 212 -21.28 -10.33 -3.63
CA THR A 212 -21.34 -11.16 -4.85
C THR A 212 -20.60 -12.49 -4.71
N LEU A 213 -19.82 -12.68 -3.64
CA LEU A 213 -19.03 -13.88 -3.44
C LEU A 213 -19.88 -15.02 -2.86
N SER A 214 -19.60 -16.24 -3.32
CA SER A 214 -20.14 -17.49 -2.77
C SER A 214 -19.39 -17.88 -1.50
N ILE A 215 -19.67 -17.16 -0.40
CA ILE A 215 -18.97 -17.33 0.88
C ILE A 215 -19.61 -18.50 1.65
N PRO A 216 -18.83 -19.50 2.13
CA PRO A 216 -19.34 -20.57 2.96
C PRO A 216 -19.83 -20.05 4.31
N PHE A 217 -20.74 -20.77 4.97
CA PHE A 217 -21.25 -20.39 6.30
C PHE A 217 -20.16 -20.47 7.38
N GLU A 218 -19.26 -21.44 7.29
CA GLU A 218 -18.15 -21.59 8.22
C GLU A 218 -17.00 -20.67 7.82
N TRP A 219 -16.33 -20.07 8.81
CA TRP A 219 -15.13 -19.25 8.63
C TRP A 219 -15.31 -18.01 7.73
N GLN A 220 -16.52 -17.43 7.68
CA GLN A 220 -16.86 -16.27 6.84
C GLN A 220 -15.82 -15.16 6.92
N ASP A 221 -15.51 -14.68 8.13
CA ASP A 221 -14.57 -13.58 8.33
C ASP A 221 -13.20 -13.86 7.73
N ALA A 222 -12.67 -15.07 7.94
CA ALA A 222 -11.38 -15.49 7.42
C ALA A 222 -11.40 -15.59 5.89
N VAL A 223 -12.46 -16.16 5.31
CA VAL A 223 -12.62 -16.29 3.85
C VAL A 223 -12.74 -14.92 3.18
N ILE A 224 -13.57 -14.03 3.73
CA ILE A 224 -13.75 -12.68 3.20
C ILE A 224 -12.44 -11.90 3.27
N ARG A 225 -11.75 -11.96 4.43
CA ARG A 225 -10.48 -11.27 4.61
C ARG A 225 -9.43 -11.77 3.61
N ALA A 226 -9.32 -13.09 3.44
CA ALA A 226 -8.42 -13.69 2.46
C ALA A 226 -8.78 -13.29 1.03
N ALA A 227 -10.06 -13.34 0.65
CA ALA A 227 -10.53 -12.99 -0.68
C ALA A 227 -10.20 -11.54 -1.05
N ILE A 228 -10.46 -10.58 -0.14
CA ILE A 228 -10.09 -9.17 -0.37
C ILE A 228 -8.58 -9.04 -0.49
N THR A 229 -7.79 -9.69 0.38
CA THR A 229 -6.32 -9.63 0.31
C THR A 229 -5.79 -10.19 -1.02
N LEU A 230 -6.32 -11.31 -1.49
CA LEU A 230 -5.98 -11.87 -2.80
C LEU A 230 -6.35 -10.91 -3.93
N LYS A 231 -7.53 -10.29 -3.88
CA LYS A 231 -7.94 -9.27 -4.85
C LYS A 231 -7.00 -8.08 -4.87
N LEU A 232 -6.54 -7.60 -3.70
CA LEU A 232 -5.61 -6.49 -3.62
C LEU A 232 -4.25 -6.77 -4.27
N ASN A 233 -3.84 -8.02 -4.39
CA ASN A 233 -2.62 -8.44 -5.10
C ASN A 233 -2.79 -8.56 -6.62
N THR A 234 -3.99 -8.32 -7.15
CA THR A 234 -4.22 -8.27 -8.60
C THR A 234 -3.89 -6.89 -9.14
N TYR A 235 -3.00 -6.81 -10.14
CA TYR A 235 -2.73 -5.60 -10.90
C TYR A 235 -3.69 -5.54 -12.09
N GLU A 236 -4.82 -4.87 -11.88
CA GLU A 236 -5.96 -4.96 -12.79
C GLU A 236 -5.75 -4.22 -14.13
N ASP A 237 -4.61 -3.56 -14.36
CA ASP A 237 -4.28 -2.92 -15.65
C ASP A 237 -3.85 -3.95 -16.71
N THR A 238 -3.06 -4.95 -16.32
CA THR A 238 -2.65 -6.07 -17.20
C THR A 238 -3.34 -7.38 -16.84
N GLY A 239 -3.75 -7.56 -15.57
CA GLY A 239 -4.26 -8.83 -15.04
C GLY A 239 -3.20 -9.66 -14.32
N ALA A 240 -1.97 -9.17 -14.19
CA ALA A 240 -0.93 -9.80 -13.38
C ALA A 240 -1.37 -9.94 -11.91
N ILE A 241 -0.88 -10.97 -11.22
CA ILE A 241 -1.11 -11.17 -9.78
C ILE A 241 0.26 -11.27 -9.11
N ILE A 242 0.57 -10.32 -8.22
CA ILE A 242 1.86 -10.34 -7.51
C ILE A 242 1.85 -11.42 -6.43
N ALA A 243 3.01 -12.01 -6.16
CA ALA A 243 3.14 -13.00 -5.10
C ALA A 243 3.10 -12.36 -3.70
N ALA A 244 3.66 -11.16 -3.55
CA ALA A 244 3.54 -10.35 -2.34
C ALA A 244 3.73 -8.85 -2.62
N MET A 245 3.28 -8.00 -1.70
CA MET A 245 3.40 -6.54 -1.78
C MET A 245 4.83 -6.02 -1.62
N THR A 246 5.71 -6.81 -0.99
CA THR A 246 7.04 -6.39 -0.56
C THR A 246 8.14 -7.03 -1.38
N THR A 247 9.30 -6.38 -1.40
CA THR A 247 10.57 -7.04 -1.70
C THR A 247 11.35 -7.32 -0.42
N SER A 248 12.19 -8.34 -0.44
CA SER A 248 13.34 -8.51 0.46
C SER A 248 13.03 -8.69 1.94
N VAL A 249 11.78 -9.02 2.28
CA VAL A 249 11.46 -9.60 3.58
C VAL A 249 11.95 -11.06 3.56
N PRO A 250 12.79 -11.50 4.53
CA PRO A 250 13.40 -12.83 4.52
C PRO A 250 12.37 -13.94 4.64
N GLU A 251 12.50 -14.99 3.82
CA GLU A 251 11.70 -16.22 3.96
C GLU A 251 11.96 -16.92 5.31
N ALA A 252 13.19 -16.81 5.81
CA ALA A 252 13.59 -17.32 7.13
C ALA A 252 14.66 -16.40 7.76
N PRO A 253 14.67 -16.25 9.10
CA PRO A 253 15.64 -15.38 9.76
C PRO A 253 17.09 -15.71 9.39
N ASN A 254 17.88 -14.69 9.05
CA ASN A 254 19.31 -14.78 8.71
C ASN A 254 19.64 -15.75 7.56
N SER A 255 18.69 -16.05 6.68
CA SER A 255 18.89 -16.99 5.56
C SER A 255 19.45 -16.35 4.29
N MET A 256 19.45 -15.02 4.21
CA MET A 256 19.70 -14.25 2.99
C MET A 256 18.72 -14.54 1.84
N ARG A 257 17.63 -15.29 2.07
CA ARG A 257 16.56 -15.56 1.10
C ARG A 257 15.57 -14.40 1.08
N ASN A 258 16.02 -13.31 0.46
CA ASN A 258 15.36 -12.01 0.47
C ASN A 258 15.03 -11.59 -0.97
N TRP A 259 14.01 -12.20 -1.57
CA TRP A 259 13.67 -11.96 -2.98
C TRP A 259 12.63 -10.87 -3.16
N ASP A 260 12.56 -10.32 -4.37
CA ASP A 260 11.46 -9.45 -4.77
C ASP A 260 10.25 -10.29 -5.21
N TYR A 261 9.17 -10.23 -4.43
CA TYR A 261 7.93 -10.97 -4.67
C TYR A 261 6.84 -10.11 -5.34
N ARG A 262 7.17 -8.88 -5.74
CA ARG A 262 6.23 -7.94 -6.38
C ARG A 262 5.94 -8.25 -7.87
N TYR A 263 6.27 -9.46 -8.30
CA TYR A 263 6.16 -9.95 -9.67
C TYR A 263 5.14 -11.09 -9.80
N CYS A 264 4.74 -11.36 -11.04
CA CYS A 264 3.73 -12.35 -11.39
C CYS A 264 4.38 -13.73 -11.54
N TRP A 265 4.34 -14.52 -10.47
CA TRP A 265 4.69 -15.94 -10.52
C TRP A 265 3.50 -16.73 -11.10
N LEU A 266 3.70 -17.44 -12.21
CA LEU A 266 2.60 -18.10 -12.92
C LEU A 266 1.90 -19.15 -12.05
N ARG A 267 2.69 -19.91 -11.27
CA ARG A 267 2.18 -20.92 -10.33
C ARG A 267 1.34 -20.29 -9.22
N ASP A 268 1.86 -19.25 -8.59
CA ASP A 268 1.23 -18.58 -7.46
C ASP A 268 -0.07 -17.89 -7.91
N SER A 269 -0.04 -17.24 -9.07
CA SER A 269 -1.21 -16.63 -9.72
C SER A 269 -2.31 -17.65 -10.01
N TYR A 270 -1.95 -18.87 -10.46
CA TYR A 270 -2.92 -19.95 -10.64
C TYR A 270 -3.68 -20.29 -9.35
N PHE A 271 -2.98 -20.37 -8.20
CA PHE A 271 -3.65 -20.64 -6.93
C PHE A 271 -4.59 -19.51 -6.50
N VAL A 272 -4.20 -18.26 -6.74
CA VAL A 272 -5.05 -17.09 -6.47
C VAL A 272 -6.31 -17.12 -7.32
N VAL A 273 -6.16 -17.33 -8.63
CA VAL A 273 -7.29 -17.43 -9.58
C VAL A 273 -8.22 -18.57 -9.20
N ASN A 274 -7.66 -19.75 -8.89
CA ASN A 274 -8.46 -20.90 -8.47
C ASN A 274 -9.24 -20.61 -7.17
N ALA A 275 -8.61 -19.96 -6.19
CA ALA A 275 -9.29 -19.60 -4.93
C ALA A 275 -10.44 -18.60 -5.17
N LEU A 276 -10.20 -17.53 -5.94
CA LEU A 276 -11.20 -16.51 -6.24
C LEU A 276 -12.36 -17.07 -7.10
N ASN A 277 -12.07 -17.94 -8.07
CA ASN A 277 -13.08 -18.62 -8.87
C ASN A 277 -14.01 -19.51 -8.03
N ARG A 278 -13.48 -20.20 -7.01
CA ARG A 278 -14.30 -21.01 -6.09
C ARG A 278 -15.26 -20.15 -5.25
N LEU A 279 -14.99 -18.86 -5.13
CA LEU A 279 -15.86 -17.86 -4.50
C LEU A 279 -16.75 -17.14 -5.53
N GLY A 280 -16.74 -17.52 -6.80
CA GLY A 280 -17.55 -16.90 -7.86
C GLY A 280 -16.99 -15.59 -8.42
N GLU A 281 -15.76 -15.20 -8.08
CA GLU A 281 -15.09 -14.04 -8.68
C GLU A 281 -14.33 -14.49 -9.94
N THR A 282 -14.95 -14.32 -11.10
CA THR A 282 -14.40 -14.76 -12.40
C THR A 282 -13.65 -13.66 -13.14
N HIS A 283 -13.81 -12.40 -12.75
CA HIS A 283 -13.19 -11.27 -13.45
C HIS A 283 -11.66 -11.32 -13.30
N ALA A 284 -11.14 -11.68 -12.12
CA ALA A 284 -9.70 -11.87 -11.92
C ALA A 284 -9.14 -12.96 -12.86
N MET A 285 -9.89 -14.06 -13.08
CA MET A 285 -9.51 -15.10 -14.02
C MET A 285 -9.44 -14.58 -15.45
N GLU A 286 -10.48 -13.88 -15.93
CA GLU A 286 -10.52 -13.34 -17.29
C GLU A 286 -9.34 -12.40 -17.56
N ARG A 287 -9.03 -11.53 -16.60
CA ARG A 287 -7.88 -10.62 -16.68
C ARG A 287 -6.55 -11.39 -16.68
N TYR A 288 -6.41 -12.39 -15.81
CA TYR A 288 -5.19 -13.20 -15.77
C TYR A 288 -4.99 -14.04 -17.04
N ILE A 289 -6.07 -14.53 -17.67
CA ILE A 289 -5.99 -15.20 -18.97
C ILE A 289 -5.49 -14.23 -20.04
N ALA A 290 -5.95 -12.98 -20.06
CA ALA A 290 -5.43 -11.99 -20.99
C ALA A 290 -3.92 -11.77 -20.79
N TYR A 291 -3.49 -11.62 -19.54
CA TYR A 291 -2.07 -11.49 -19.18
C TYR A 291 -1.23 -12.68 -19.66
N ILE A 292 -1.63 -13.92 -19.35
CA ILE A 292 -0.84 -15.11 -19.70
C ILE A 292 -0.81 -15.35 -21.21
N VAL A 293 -1.86 -14.99 -21.94
CA VAL A 293 -1.89 -15.08 -23.41
C VAL A 293 -0.89 -14.12 -24.03
N ASN A 294 -0.81 -12.87 -23.56
CA ASN A 294 0.18 -11.90 -24.04
C ASN A 294 1.61 -12.36 -23.76
N VAL A 295 1.86 -12.82 -22.52
CA VAL A 295 3.15 -13.38 -22.12
C VAL A 295 3.53 -14.59 -22.97
N ALA A 296 2.60 -15.51 -23.23
CA ALA A 296 2.83 -16.68 -24.06
C ALA A 296 3.07 -16.32 -25.53
N ALA A 297 2.37 -15.32 -26.06
CA ALA A 297 2.55 -14.85 -27.43
C ALA A 297 3.93 -14.20 -27.65
N ALA A 298 4.49 -13.56 -26.62
CA ALA A 298 5.82 -12.94 -26.66
C ALA A 298 6.96 -13.94 -26.36
N ALA A 299 6.65 -15.11 -25.81
CA ALA A 299 7.65 -16.09 -25.38
C ALA A 299 8.33 -16.78 -26.57
N THR A 300 9.65 -16.69 -26.65
CA THR A 300 10.45 -17.31 -27.71
C THR A 300 10.98 -18.70 -27.34
N ASN A 301 11.19 -18.98 -26.05
CA ASN A 301 11.84 -20.19 -25.56
C ASN A 301 11.05 -20.89 -24.43
N GLY A 302 9.73 -20.95 -24.59
CA GLY A 302 8.82 -21.43 -23.55
C GLY A 302 8.54 -20.39 -22.46
N LEU A 303 7.65 -20.74 -21.52
CA LEU A 303 7.27 -19.86 -20.43
C LEU A 303 8.32 -19.87 -19.31
N GLN A 304 8.57 -18.70 -18.73
CA GLN A 304 9.39 -18.49 -17.54
C GLN A 304 8.54 -18.67 -16.28
N PRO A 305 9.15 -18.91 -15.10
CA PRO A 305 8.41 -19.04 -13.85
C PRO A 305 7.73 -17.74 -13.41
N VAL A 306 8.36 -16.60 -13.70
CA VAL A 306 7.98 -15.28 -13.19
C VAL A 306 8.14 -14.19 -14.25
N TYR A 307 7.22 -13.25 -14.26
CA TYR A 307 7.17 -12.11 -15.19
C TYR A 307 6.85 -10.80 -14.45
N GLY A 308 7.26 -9.67 -15.02
CA GLY A 308 6.88 -8.37 -14.48
C GLY A 308 5.38 -8.12 -14.63
N ILE A 309 4.83 -7.24 -13.79
CA ILE A 309 3.39 -6.92 -13.84
C ILE A 309 2.97 -6.26 -15.17
N ASP A 310 3.93 -5.75 -15.93
CA ASP A 310 3.80 -5.20 -17.29
C ASP A 310 4.24 -6.19 -18.38
N GLU A 311 4.20 -7.50 -18.09
CA GLU A 311 4.49 -8.59 -19.02
C GLU A 311 5.98 -8.71 -19.43
N ARG A 312 6.87 -7.89 -18.87
CA ARG A 312 8.31 -7.97 -19.18
C ARG A 312 8.92 -9.29 -18.70
N ALA A 313 9.72 -9.90 -19.58
CA ALA A 313 10.39 -11.18 -19.36
C ALA A 313 11.75 -11.07 -18.65
N ARG A 314 12.38 -9.89 -18.67
CA ARG A 314 13.67 -9.66 -18.00
C ARG A 314 13.43 -8.99 -16.67
N LEU A 315 13.88 -9.64 -15.59
CA LEU A 315 13.77 -9.18 -14.22
C LEU A 315 15.16 -9.20 -13.56
N GLU A 316 16.15 -8.59 -14.21
CA GLU A 316 17.55 -8.55 -13.75
C GLU A 316 17.60 -8.19 -12.26
N GLU A 317 18.17 -9.10 -11.47
CA GLU A 317 18.34 -8.88 -10.05
C GLU A 317 19.50 -7.92 -9.77
N ARG A 318 19.30 -7.01 -8.82
CA ARG A 318 20.35 -6.18 -8.26
C ARG A 318 20.15 -6.00 -6.77
N GLU A 319 21.27 -5.84 -6.05
CA GLU A 319 21.23 -5.45 -4.65
C GLU A 319 21.00 -3.94 -4.49
N VAL A 320 20.35 -3.56 -3.39
CA VAL A 320 20.11 -2.17 -2.97
C VAL A 320 20.87 -1.94 -1.65
N PRO A 321 22.12 -1.46 -1.70
CA PRO A 321 22.95 -1.31 -0.51
C PRO A 321 22.44 -0.23 0.46
N GLU A 322 21.61 0.70 -0.02
CA GLU A 322 21.09 1.80 0.80
C GLU A 322 20.04 1.34 1.81
N LEU A 323 19.37 0.20 1.58
CA LEU A 323 18.39 -0.36 2.51
C LEU A 323 19.03 -1.48 3.34
N PRO A 324 19.04 -1.37 4.68
CA PRO A 324 19.69 -2.37 5.53
C PRO A 324 18.93 -3.70 5.61
N GLY A 325 17.67 -3.74 5.18
CA GLY A 325 16.82 -4.92 5.19
C GLY A 325 15.95 -5.02 6.45
N TYR A 326 14.91 -5.85 6.36
CA TYR A 326 13.97 -6.08 7.47
C TYR A 326 14.73 -6.56 8.72
N ARG A 327 14.68 -5.79 9.81
CA ARG A 327 15.45 -6.05 11.05
C ARG A 327 16.95 -6.27 10.81
N LEU A 328 17.54 -5.53 9.86
CA LEU A 328 18.95 -5.65 9.43
C LEU A 328 19.30 -6.98 8.75
N MET A 329 18.30 -7.77 8.33
CA MET A 329 18.52 -9.00 7.57
C MET A 329 18.61 -8.67 6.08
N GLY A 330 19.79 -8.23 5.65
CA GLY A 330 20.13 -8.05 4.24
C GLY A 330 20.55 -9.35 3.52
N PRO A 331 20.85 -9.27 2.21
CA PRO A 331 20.80 -8.07 1.39
C PRO A 331 19.36 -7.73 0.95
N VAL A 332 19.13 -6.49 0.51
CA VAL A 332 17.89 -6.10 -0.18
C VAL A 332 18.10 -6.25 -1.68
N ARG A 333 17.16 -6.90 -2.36
CA ARG A 333 17.18 -7.20 -3.78
C ARG A 333 15.98 -6.63 -4.50
N VAL A 334 16.18 -6.29 -5.76
CA VAL A 334 15.13 -5.82 -6.67
C VAL A 334 15.34 -6.55 -7.99
N GLY A 335 14.26 -6.97 -8.63
CA GLY A 335 14.35 -7.99 -9.67
C GLY A 335 14.30 -9.39 -9.07
N ASN A 336 14.35 -10.41 -9.91
CA ASN A 336 14.24 -11.79 -9.48
C ASN A 336 14.84 -12.72 -10.54
N ASP A 337 16.05 -13.23 -10.29
CA ASP A 337 16.80 -14.08 -11.23
C ASP A 337 16.10 -15.43 -11.52
N ALA A 338 15.01 -15.77 -10.82
CA ALA A 338 14.18 -16.91 -11.18
C ALA A 338 13.57 -16.80 -12.58
N TYR A 339 13.55 -15.61 -13.21
CA TYR A 339 13.07 -15.44 -14.59
C TYR A 339 13.87 -16.27 -15.61
N ASP A 340 15.15 -16.60 -15.33
CA ASP A 340 15.99 -17.42 -16.21
C ASP A 340 16.04 -18.90 -15.77
N GLN A 341 15.37 -19.26 -14.68
CA GLN A 341 15.33 -20.64 -14.19
C GLN A 341 14.35 -21.49 -14.98
N ARG A 342 14.74 -22.73 -15.29
CA ARG A 342 13.82 -23.77 -15.77
C ARG A 342 13.31 -24.57 -14.59
N GLN A 343 12.05 -24.37 -14.21
CA GLN A 343 11.36 -25.19 -13.20
C GLN A 343 10.58 -26.31 -13.89
N ASN A 344 11.28 -27.25 -14.52
CA ASN A 344 10.72 -28.47 -15.12
C ASN A 344 11.55 -29.69 -14.76
#